data_AF-J9A450-F1
#
_entry.id   AF-J9A450-F1
#
_cell.length_a   1.000
_cell.length_b   1.000
_cell.length_c   1.000
_cell.angle_alpha   90.00
_cell.angle_beta   90.00
_cell.angle_gamma   90.00
#
_symmetry.space_group_name_H-M   'P 1'
#
loop_
_entity.id
_entity.type
_entity.pdbx_description
1 polymer ?
#
loop_
_entity_poly.entity_id
_entity_poly.type
_entity_poly.pdbx_seq_one_letter_code
_entity_poly.pdbx_strand_id
1 'polypeptide(L)'
;MLLPVTQNFTKPLPSSITLVAYGISFYLLAYLAQKLPLSIVYASWAGLGVFSVTLLSYFFYKQSLNWQVILGLSLIVLGVIIVNLFKTPTNF
;
A
#
# COMPACT_ATOMS: atom_id res chain seq x y z
N MET A 1 0.35 9.28 -8.17
CA MET A 1 -0.43 10.42 -8.74
C MET A 1 0.03 11.81 -8.24
N LEU A 2 1.14 11.94 -7.49
CA LEU A 2 1.66 13.24 -7.04
C LEU A 2 2.77 13.84 -7.94
N LEU A 3 3.33 13.05 -8.86
CA LEU A 3 4.40 13.49 -9.76
C LEU A 3 4.05 14.62 -10.74
N PRO A 4 2.81 14.78 -11.26
CA PRO A 4 2.51 15.94 -12.11
C PRO A 4 2.20 17.21 -11.30
N VAL A 5 1.92 17.08 -10.00
CA VAL A 5 1.50 18.18 -9.13
C VAL A 5 2.69 18.89 -8.50
N THR A 6 3.84 18.21 -8.37
CA THR A 6 5.00 18.76 -7.66
C THR A 6 5.80 19.79 -8.45
N GLN A 7 5.50 20.06 -9.74
CA GLN A 7 6.22 21.04 -10.58
C GLN A 7 7.69 21.17 -10.15
N ASN A 8 8.44 20.08 -10.20
CA ASN A 8 9.88 20.10 -9.92
C ASN A 8 10.32 20.63 -8.53
N PHE A 9 9.57 20.33 -7.46
CA PHE A 9 9.90 20.68 -6.06
C PHE A 9 9.83 22.18 -5.69
N THR A 10 9.14 23.03 -6.47
CA THR A 10 9.19 24.49 -6.25
C THR A 10 8.22 25.03 -5.18
N LYS A 11 7.33 24.20 -4.60
CA LYS A 11 6.41 24.64 -3.53
C LYS A 11 6.72 23.92 -2.19
N PRO A 12 7.17 24.64 -1.13
CA PRO A 12 7.59 24.03 0.13
C PRO A 12 6.43 23.43 0.95
N LEU A 13 5.22 23.95 0.80
CA LEU A 13 4.00 23.47 1.49
C LEU A 13 3.60 22.02 1.13
N PRO A 14 3.39 21.65 -0.15
CA PRO A 14 3.03 20.28 -0.52
C PRO A 14 4.17 19.27 -0.29
N SER A 15 5.42 19.69 -0.41
CA SER A 15 6.59 18.83 -0.14
C SER A 15 6.70 18.45 1.33
N SER A 16 6.49 19.40 2.25
CA SER A 16 6.56 19.14 3.69
C SER A 16 5.42 18.22 4.16
N ILE A 17 4.20 18.42 3.63
CA ILE A 17 3.05 17.53 3.88
C ILE A 17 3.36 16.09 3.44
N THR A 18 3.98 15.93 2.27
CA THR A 18 4.35 14.61 1.76
C THR A 18 5.40 13.95 2.66
N LEU A 19 6.39 14.71 3.13
CA LEU A 19 7.44 14.22 4.02
C LEU A 19 6.90 13.78 5.38
N VAL A 20 6.00 14.59 5.97
CA VAL A 20 5.36 14.28 7.25
C VAL A 20 4.41 13.09 7.12
N ALA A 21 3.62 13.02 6.04
CA ALA A 21 2.75 11.88 5.78
C ALA A 21 3.54 10.56 5.61
N TYR A 22 4.67 10.61 4.89
CA TYR A 22 5.59 9.46 4.79
C TYR A 22 6.17 9.08 6.15
N GLY A 23 6.62 10.06 6.94
CA GLY A 23 7.15 9.84 8.28
C GLY A 23 6.14 9.18 9.22
N ILE A 24 4.88 9.65 9.23
CA ILE A 24 3.79 9.06 10.01
C ILE A 24 3.49 7.64 9.53
N SER A 25 3.47 7.40 8.22
CA SER A 25 3.21 6.07 7.67
C SER A 25 4.31 5.07 8.04
N PHE A 26 5.59 5.49 8.02
CA PHE A 26 6.70 4.66 8.47
C PHE A 26 6.71 4.44 9.98
N TYR A 27 6.35 5.45 10.77
CA TYR A 27 6.25 5.32 12.23
C TYR A 27 5.16 4.33 12.63
N LEU A 28 3.99 4.39 11.98
CA LEU A 28 2.89 3.46 12.23
C LEU A 28 3.25 2.03 11.79
N LEU A 29 4.00 1.89 10.69
CA LEU A 29 4.55 0.61 10.24
C LEU A 29 5.55 0.04 11.26
N ALA A 30 6.45 0.87 11.80
CA ALA A 30 7.42 0.46 12.81
C ALA A 30 6.76 0.08 14.15
N TYR A 31 5.67 0.74 14.51
CA TYR A 31 4.87 0.39 15.70
C TYR A 31 4.11 -0.93 15.50
N LEU A 32 3.52 -1.14 14.32
CA LEU A 32 2.82 -2.39 13.99
C LEU A 32 3.80 -3.57 13.85
N ALA A 33 5.01 -3.34 13.32
CA ALA A 33 6.07 -4.33 13.23
C ALA A 33 6.56 -4.87 14.58
N GLN A 34 6.37 -4.10 15.67
CA GLN A 34 6.68 -4.57 17.03
C GLN A 34 5.56 -5.43 17.64
N LYS A 35 4.31 -5.32 17.14
CA LYS A 35 3.13 -6.01 17.68
C LYS A 35 2.63 -7.17 16.82
N LEU A 36 2.99 -7.18 15.54
CA LEU A 36 2.56 -8.17 14.56
C LEU A 36 3.79 -8.75 13.87
N PRO A 37 3.77 -10.06 13.53
CA PRO A 37 4.85 -10.64 12.74
C PRO A 37 5.01 -9.89 11.42
N LEU A 38 6.26 -9.63 11.06
CA LEU A 38 6.66 -8.85 9.88
C LEU A 38 5.99 -9.36 8.59
N SER A 39 5.77 -10.68 8.49
CA SER A 39 5.07 -11.30 7.35
C SER A 39 3.67 -10.71 7.11
N ILE A 40 2.88 -10.48 8.16
CA ILE A 40 1.53 -9.90 8.04
C ILE A 40 1.60 -8.44 7.64
N VAL A 41 2.52 -7.69 8.27
CA VAL A 41 2.68 -6.25 8.06
C VAL A 41 3.07 -5.98 6.61
N TYR A 42 4.09 -6.66 6.10
CA TYR A 42 4.54 -6.48 4.72
C TYR A 42 3.53 -7.00 3.70
N ALA A 43 2.90 -8.15 3.94
CA ALA A 43 1.88 -8.68 3.03
C ALA A 43 0.66 -7.75 2.93
N SER A 44 0.14 -7.29 4.07
CA SER A 44 -1.02 -6.38 4.10
C SER A 44 -0.69 -5.04 3.46
N TRP A 45 0.50 -4.47 3.75
CA TRP A 45 0.92 -3.20 3.17
C TRP A 45 1.09 -3.27 1.66
N ALA A 46 1.79 -4.29 1.15
CA ALA A 46 1.98 -4.50 -0.29
C ALA A 46 0.65 -4.76 -1.01
N GLY A 47 -0.21 -5.61 -0.44
CA GLY A 47 -1.51 -5.95 -1.00
C GLY A 47 -2.46 -4.75 -1.10
N LEU A 48 -2.61 -3.99 -0.01
CA LEU A 48 -3.42 -2.76 0.00
C LEU A 48 -2.88 -1.69 -0.95
N GLY A 49 -1.56 -1.57 -1.05
CA GLY A 49 -0.91 -0.63 -1.96
C GLY A 49 -1.25 -0.94 -3.42
N VAL A 50 -1.03 -2.18 -3.84
CA VAL A 50 -1.33 -2.60 -5.23
C VAL A 50 -2.82 -2.47 -5.52
N PHE A 51 -3.68 -2.95 -4.61
CA PHE A 51 -5.13 -2.84 -4.77
C PHE A 51 -5.60 -1.39 -4.92
N SER A 52 -5.13 -0.48 -4.05
CA SER A 52 -5.51 0.94 -4.09
C SER A 52 -5.00 1.63 -5.35
N VAL A 53 -3.75 1.36 -5.76
CA VAL A 53 -3.18 1.93 -6.99
C VAL A 53 -3.95 1.46 -8.21
N THR A 54 -4.31 0.18 -8.31
CA THR A 54 -5.07 -0.32 -9.46
C THR A 54 -6.49 0.24 -9.47
N LEU A 55 -7.15 0.37 -8.32
CA LEU A 55 -8.47 0.98 -8.22
C LEU A 55 -8.45 2.47 -8.63
N LEU A 56 -7.46 3.22 -8.15
CA LEU A 56 -7.25 4.62 -8.52
C LEU A 56 -6.92 4.75 -10.01
N SER A 57 -6.07 3.88 -10.56
CA SER A 57 -5.76 3.87 -12.00
C SER A 57 -7.01 3.60 -12.84
N TYR A 58 -7.87 2.68 -12.43
CA TYR A 58 -9.15 2.45 -13.11
C TYR A 58 -10.04 3.70 -13.10
N PHE A 59 -10.18 4.35 -11.94
CA PHE A 59 -11.08 5.50 -11.78
C PHE A 59 -10.57 6.76 -12.51
N PHE A 60 -9.27 7.05 -12.43
CA PHE A 60 -8.67 8.24 -13.04
C PHE A 60 -8.37 8.08 -14.52
N TYR A 61 -7.80 6.95 -14.93
CA TYR A 61 -7.40 6.74 -16.32
C TYR A 61 -8.49 6.10 -17.18
N LYS A 62 -9.63 5.68 -16.59
CA LYS A 62 -10.71 4.92 -17.25
C LYS A 62 -10.18 3.74 -18.08
N GLN A 63 -9.02 3.22 -17.70
CA GLN A 63 -8.35 2.18 -18.45
C GLN A 63 -9.15 0.91 -18.23
N SER A 64 -9.62 0.28 -19.30
CA SER A 64 -10.36 -0.98 -19.22
C SER A 64 -9.51 -2.00 -18.49
N LEU A 65 -9.94 -2.37 -17.27
CA LEU A 65 -9.29 -3.43 -16.50
C LEU A 65 -9.48 -4.73 -17.28
N ASN A 66 -8.39 -5.20 -17.89
CA ASN A 66 -8.39 -6.47 -18.59
C ASN A 66 -8.66 -7.59 -17.57
N TRP A 67 -9.31 -8.67 -18.00
CA TRP A 67 -9.68 -9.78 -17.12
C TRP A 67 -8.46 -10.38 -16.40
N GLN A 68 -7.28 -10.32 -17.04
CA GLN A 68 -5.98 -10.71 -16.49
C GLN A 68 -5.60 -9.88 -15.24
N VAL A 69 -5.87 -8.58 -15.25
CA VAL A 69 -5.56 -7.68 -14.12
C VAL A 69 -6.47 -7.98 -12.93
N ILE A 70 -7.74 -8.26 -13.20
CA ILE A 70 -8.72 -8.65 -12.18
C ILE A 70 -8.30 -9.98 -11.53
N LEU A 71 -7.88 -10.96 -12.33
CA LEU A 71 -7.40 -12.25 -11.84
C LEU A 71 -6.14 -12.09 -10.97
N GLY A 72 -5.18 -11.27 -11.42
CA GLY A 72 -3.98 -10.94 -10.64
C GLY A 72 -4.31 -10.27 -9.31
N LEU A 73 -5.22 -9.29 -9.31
CA LEU A 73 -5.69 -8.64 -8.08
C LEU A 73 -6.36 -9.63 -7.12
N SER A 74 -7.21 -10.53 -7.63
CA SER A 74 -7.82 -11.58 -6.81
C SER A 74 -6.78 -12.49 -6.17
N LEU A 75 -5.70 -12.86 -6.90
CA LEU A 75 -4.60 -13.63 -6.33
C LEU A 75 -3.84 -12.86 -5.23
N ILE A 76 -3.60 -11.56 -5.41
CA ILE A 76 -2.96 -10.72 -4.39
C ILE A 76 -3.81 -10.70 -3.13
N VAL A 77 -5.11 -10.46 -3.25
CA VAL A 77 -6.04 -10.44 -2.12
C VAL A 77 -6.08 -11.81 -1.42
N LEU A 78 -6.15 -12.91 -2.17
CA LEU A 78 -6.08 -14.27 -1.63
C LEU A 78 -4.77 -14.52 -0.87
N GLY A 79 -3.62 -14.11 -1.43
CA GLY A 79 -2.32 -14.23 -0.78
C GLY A 79 -2.25 -13.48 0.54
N VAL A 80 -2.78 -12.26 0.60
CA VAL A 80 -2.85 -11.46 1.83
C VAL A 80 -3.75 -12.13 2.87
N ILE A 81 -4.90 -12.66 2.45
CA ILE A 81 -5.83 -13.38 3.34
C ILE A 81 -5.15 -14.61 3.95
N ILE A 82 -4.43 -15.39 3.13
CA ILE A 82 -3.68 -16.57 3.60
C ILE A 82 -2.61 -16.15 4.62
N VAL A 83 -1.80 -15.13 4.31
CA VAL A 83 -0.75 -14.66 5.24
C VAL A 83 -1.34 -14.14 6.55
N ASN A 84 -2.50 -13.48 6.50
CA ASN A 84 -3.18 -12.98 7.69
C ASN A 84 -3.83 -14.10 8.52
N LEU A 85 -4.38 -15.13 7.86
CA LEU A 85 -5.00 -16.30 8.51
C LEU A 85 -3.96 -17.21 9.17
N PHE A 86 -2.88 -17.54 8.47
CA PHE A 86 -1.80 -18.39 8.96
C PHE A 86 -0.75 -17.61 9.73
N LYS A 87 -1.16 -16.52 10.39
CA LYS A 87 -0.28 -15.78 11.29
C LYS A 87 0.31 -16.72 12.33
N THR A 88 1.59 -17.04 12.19
CA THR A 88 2.29 -17.84 13.18
C THR A 88 2.21 -17.11 14.52
N PRO A 89 1.69 -17.73 15.59
CA PRO A 89 1.67 -17.10 16.90
C PRO A 89 3.11 -16.78 17.31
N THR A 90 3.43 -15.49 17.34
CA THR A 90 4.67 -14.96 17.90
C THR A 90 4.64 -15.25 19.40
N ASN A 91 5.27 -16.35 19.81
CA ASN A 91 5.58 -16.62 21.21
C ASN A 91 6.67 -15.62 21.60
N PHE A 92 6.28 -14.58 22.33
CA PHE A 92 7.20 -13.74 23.10
C PHE A 92 7.60 -14.49 24.37
#